data_AF-A0A3D3XVE7-F1
#
_entry.id   AF-A0A3D3XVE7-F1
#
_cell.length_a   1.000
_cell.length_b   1.000
_cell.length_c   1.000
_cell.angle_alpha   90.00
_cell.angle_beta   90.00
_cell.angle_gamma   90.00
#
_symmetry.space_group_name_H-M   'P 1'
#
loop_
_entity.id
_entity.type
_entity.pdbx_description
1 polymer ?
#
loop_
_entity_poly.entity_id
_entity_poly.type
_entity_poly.pdbx_seq_one_letter_code
_entity_poly.pdbx_strand_id
1 'polypeptide(L)'
;VRPELRVDDLRLAVHLGVPDSERENLQEVSISIAVTFPNVPDACSTDEIDGTIDYGVMCRRVTALVGSRAFRTIEHLAGSCLDELSEMLTESG
;
A
#
# COMPACT_ATOMS: atom_id res chain seq x y z
N VAL A 1 -13.62 18.72 -6.07
CA VAL A 1 -12.53 17.96 -5.41
C VAL A 1 -13.00 16.52 -5.32
N ARG A 2 -12.18 15.53 -5.72
CA ARG A 2 -12.52 14.13 -5.52
C ARG A 2 -12.09 13.73 -4.09
N PRO A 3 -12.92 13.00 -3.32
CA PRO A 3 -12.52 12.51 -2.00
C PRO A 3 -11.30 11.58 -2.13
N GLU A 4 -10.39 11.68 -1.17
CA GLU A 4 -9.16 10.89 -1.15
C GLU A 4 -8.89 10.38 0.27
N LEU A 5 -8.45 9.13 0.38
CA LEU A 5 -7.84 8.57 1.58
C LEU A 5 -6.34 8.47 1.33
N ARG A 6 -5.54 9.03 2.25
CA ARG A 6 -4.09 9.04 2.16
C ARG A 6 -3.46 8.44 3.41
N VAL A 7 -2.56 7.50 3.21
CA VAL A 7 -1.67 6.97 4.25
C VAL A 7 -0.28 7.45 3.92
N ASP A 8 0.32 8.19 4.85
CA ASP A 8 1.64 8.78 4.68
C ASP A 8 2.71 8.11 5.49
N ASP A 9 3.89 8.02 4.89
CA ASP A 9 5.12 7.60 5.56
C ASP A 9 4.99 6.23 6.25
N LEU A 10 4.39 5.25 5.56
CA LEU A 10 4.40 3.87 6.02
C LEU A 10 5.83 3.32 5.90
N ARG A 11 6.53 3.28 7.03
CA ARG A 11 7.92 2.82 7.12
C ARG A 11 7.99 1.31 7.24
N LEU A 12 8.70 0.68 6.29
CA LEU A 12 8.82 -0.77 6.20
C LEU A 12 10.28 -1.17 5.98
N ALA A 13 10.66 -2.33 6.52
CA ALA A 13 11.96 -2.93 6.28
C ALA A 13 11.90 -3.86 5.06
N VAL A 14 12.81 -3.69 4.10
CA VAL A 14 12.85 -4.48 2.86
C VAL A 14 14.27 -4.74 2.40
N HIS A 15 14.50 -5.89 1.77
CA HIS A 15 15.72 -6.12 1.00
C HIS A 15 15.57 -5.49 -0.39
N LEU A 16 16.15 -4.30 -0.58
CA LEU A 16 15.99 -3.51 -1.80
C LEU A 16 17.33 -3.10 -2.38
N GLY A 17 17.53 -3.30 -3.69
CA GLY A 17 18.70 -2.78 -4.37
C GLY A 17 19.12 -3.57 -5.60
N VAL A 18 19.88 -2.94 -6.49
CA VAL A 18 20.35 -3.58 -7.74
C VAL A 18 21.57 -4.47 -7.49
N PRO A 19 22.63 -4.00 -6.83
CA PRO A 19 23.73 -4.85 -6.38
C PRO A 19 23.26 -5.86 -5.34
N ASP A 20 23.86 -7.04 -5.34
CA ASP A 20 23.55 -8.08 -4.36
C ASP A 20 23.82 -7.60 -2.92
N SER A 21 24.87 -6.79 -2.73
CA SER A 21 25.28 -6.22 -1.44
C SER A 21 24.22 -5.31 -0.80
N GLU A 22 23.44 -4.59 -1.60
CA GLU A 22 22.34 -3.75 -1.07
C GLU A 22 21.24 -4.62 -0.47
N ARG A 23 21.02 -5.82 -1.02
CA ARG A 23 19.99 -6.76 -0.56
C ARG A 23 20.45 -7.68 0.57
N GLU A 24 21.69 -7.57 1.03
CA GLU A 24 22.18 -8.36 2.18
C GLU A 24 21.53 -7.91 3.49
N ASN A 25 21.28 -6.60 3.63
CA ASN A 25 20.70 -6.02 4.83
C ASN A 25 19.30 -5.46 4.55
N LEU A 26 18.44 -5.48 5.57
CA LEU A 26 17.17 -4.77 5.52
C LEU A 26 17.41 -3.26 5.49
N GLN A 27 16.70 -2.58 4.61
CA GLN A 27 16.70 -1.13 4.49
C GLN A 27 15.30 -0.61 4.81
N GLU A 28 15.22 0.52 5.51
CA GLU A 28 13.95 1.21 5.73
C GLU A 28 13.55 1.95 4.46
N VAL A 29 12.32 1.72 4.01
CA VAL A 29 11.67 2.49 2.94
C VAL A 29 10.43 3.17 3.50
N SER A 30 10.10 4.33 2.92
CA SER A 30 8.87 5.06 3.20
C SER A 30 7.93 4.91 2.01
N ILE A 31 6.71 4.42 2.26
CA ILE A 31 5.67 4.27 1.24
C ILE A 31 4.49 5.17 1.61
N SER A 32 4.07 6.04 0.68
CA SER A 32 2.81 6.76 0.76
C SER A 32 1.81 6.17 -0.23
N ILE A 33 0.56 6.02 0.22
CA ILE A 33 -0.54 5.43 -0.56
C ILE A 33 -1.66 6.45 -0.62
N ALA A 34 -2.21 6.67 -1.81
CA ALA A 34 -3.35 7.53 -2.03
C ALA A 34 -4.43 6.77 -2.81
N VAL A 35 -5.65 6.77 -2.29
CA VAL A 35 -6.80 6.17 -2.94
C VAL A 35 -7.84 7.26 -3.21
N THR A 36 -8.11 7.50 -4.48
CA THR A 36 -9.16 8.45 -4.90
C THR A 36 -10.47 7.70 -5.04
N PHE A 37 -11.50 8.16 -4.34
CA PHE A 37 -12.83 7.59 -4.46
C PHE A 37 -13.57 8.17 -5.67
N PRO A 38 -14.38 7.36 -6.38
CA PRO A 38 -15.24 7.86 -7.46
C PRO A 38 -16.35 8.78 -6.91
N ASN A 39 -16.87 8.47 -5.72
CA ASN A 39 -17.90 9.21 -5.00
C ASN A 39 -17.49 9.40 -3.54
N VAL A 40 -18.21 10.22 -2.77
CA VAL A 40 -18.01 10.30 -1.31
C VAL A 40 -18.33 8.93 -0.69
N PRO A 41 -17.44 8.34 0.13
CA PRO A 41 -17.72 7.08 0.81
C PRO A 41 -18.93 7.20 1.75
N ASP A 42 -19.75 6.16 1.83
CA ASP A 42 -20.95 6.14 2.68
C ASP A 42 -20.60 6.30 4.16
N ALA A 43 -19.41 5.81 4.56
CA ALA A 43 -18.86 5.98 5.91
C ALA A 43 -18.80 7.44 6.37
N CYS A 44 -18.70 8.41 5.46
CA CYS A 44 -18.75 9.83 5.82
C CYS A 44 -20.11 10.25 6.43
N SER A 45 -21.17 9.47 6.17
CA SER A 45 -22.52 9.71 6.68
C SER A 45 -22.96 8.67 7.72
N THR A 46 -22.46 7.44 7.61
CA THR A 46 -22.88 6.31 8.45
C THR A 46 -21.97 6.04 9.63
N ASP A 47 -20.70 6.47 9.58
CA ASP A 47 -19.65 6.10 10.54
C ASP A 47 -19.37 4.57 10.60
N GLU A 48 -19.74 3.83 9.55
CA GLU A 48 -19.55 2.38 9.46
C GLU A 48 -18.38 2.02 8.52
N ILE A 49 -17.52 1.11 8.96
CA ILE A 49 -16.31 0.70 8.19
C ILE A 49 -16.66 0.07 6.85
N ASP A 50 -17.79 -0.65 6.77
CA ASP A 50 -18.29 -1.29 5.54
C ASP A 50 -18.65 -0.26 4.45
N GLY A 51 -18.82 1.01 4.83
CA GLY A 51 -19.09 2.12 3.90
C GLY A 51 -17.83 2.75 3.31
N THR A 52 -16.64 2.18 3.52
CA THR A 52 -15.36 2.72 3.03
C THR A 52 -14.29 1.63 2.90
N ILE A 53 -13.07 2.04 2.56
CA ILE A 53 -11.89 1.17 2.51
C ILE A 53 -11.23 1.12 3.88
N ASP A 54 -10.99 -0.09 4.41
CA ASP A 54 -10.18 -0.30 5.61
C ASP A 54 -8.69 -0.10 5.30
N TYR A 55 -8.19 1.09 5.62
CA TYR A 55 -6.77 1.44 5.45
C TYR A 55 -5.83 0.55 6.30
N GLY A 56 -6.31 -0.03 7.39
CA GLY A 56 -5.56 -0.97 8.21
C GLY A 56 -5.31 -2.28 7.48
N VAL A 57 -6.31 -2.81 6.76
CA VAL A 57 -6.13 -3.97 5.86
C VAL A 57 -5.14 -3.62 4.76
N MET A 58 -5.30 -2.46 4.13
CA MET A 58 -4.41 -1.95 3.07
C MET A 58 -2.94 -1.93 3.53
N CYS A 59 -2.66 -1.33 4.69
CA CYS A 59 -1.31 -1.29 5.26
C CYS A 59 -0.75 -2.68 5.55
N ARG A 60 -1.58 -3.61 6.06
CA ARG A 60 -1.16 -4.99 6.34
C ARG A 60 -0.81 -5.75 5.05
N ARG A 61 -1.58 -5.58 3.97
CA ARG A 61 -1.30 -6.19 2.66
C ARG A 61 0.04 -5.71 2.10
N VAL A 62 0.26 -4.39 2.09
CA VAL A 62 1.53 -3.80 1.65
C VAL A 62 2.69 -4.29 2.53
N THR A 63 2.54 -4.29 3.85
CA THR A 63 3.57 -4.79 4.78
C THR A 63 3.94 -6.26 4.49
N ALA A 64 2.93 -7.12 4.29
CA ALA A 64 3.13 -8.53 3.99
C ALA A 64 3.85 -8.73 2.66
N LEU A 65 3.42 -8.03 1.61
CA LEU A 65 4.05 -8.08 0.28
C LEU A 65 5.52 -7.64 0.35
N VAL A 66 5.79 -6.50 0.97
CA VAL A 66 7.13 -5.92 1.07
C VAL A 66 8.07 -6.82 1.87
N GLY A 67 7.59 -7.44 2.95
CA GLY A 67 8.37 -8.38 3.75
C GLY A 67 8.54 -9.77 3.13
N SER A 68 7.73 -10.14 2.14
CA SER A 68 7.73 -11.50 1.55
C SER A 68 8.88 -11.76 0.58
N ARG A 69 9.47 -10.72 0.01
CA ARG A 69 10.49 -10.85 -1.05
C ARG A 69 11.41 -9.66 -1.14
N ALA A 70 12.55 -9.87 -1.80
CA ALA A 70 13.47 -8.79 -2.14
C ALA A 70 13.07 -8.10 -3.45
N PHE A 71 13.43 -6.83 -3.57
CA PHE A 71 13.18 -6.01 -4.75
C PHE A 71 14.50 -5.46 -5.29
N ARG A 72 14.56 -5.20 -6.60
CA ARG A 72 15.73 -4.58 -7.23
C ARG A 72 15.60 -3.07 -7.37
N THR A 73 14.40 -2.60 -7.67
CA THR A 73 14.13 -1.18 -7.91
C THR A 73 12.88 -0.74 -7.18
N ILE A 74 12.81 0.55 -6.87
CA ILE A 74 11.65 1.15 -6.20
C ILE A 74 10.41 1.15 -7.11
N GLU A 75 10.60 1.18 -8.43
CA GLU A 75 9.50 1.12 -9.40
C GLU A 75 8.84 -0.25 -9.37
N HIS A 76 9.61 -1.34 -9.31
CA HIS A 76 9.02 -2.67 -9.20
C HIS A 76 8.36 -2.89 -7.84
N LEU A 77 8.95 -2.35 -6.76
CA LEU A 77 8.34 -2.34 -5.43
C LEU A 77 6.98 -1.61 -5.44
N ALA A 78 6.94 -0.38 -5.97
CA ALA A 78 5.74 0.42 -6.05
C ALA A 78 4.67 -0.20 -6.95
N GLY A 79 5.06 -0.71 -8.13
CA GLY A 79 4.13 -1.40 -9.04
C GLY A 79 3.54 -2.66 -8.40
N SER A 80 4.36 -3.44 -7.70
CA SER A 80 3.86 -4.62 -6.98
C SER A 80 2.88 -4.26 -5.86
N CYS A 81 3.13 -3.17 -5.13
CA CYS A 81 2.19 -2.68 -4.12
C CYS A 81 0.88 -2.22 -4.78
N LEU A 82 0.96 -1.53 -5.92
CA LEU A 82 -0.22 -1.10 -6.67
C LEU A 82 -1.05 -2.29 -7.15
N ASP A 83 -0.42 -3.35 -7.65
CA ASP A 83 -1.08 -4.57 -8.12
C ASP A 83 -1.84 -5.24 -6.95
N GLU A 84 -1.17 -5.48 -5.81
CA GLU A 84 -1.78 -6.07 -4.60
C GLU A 84 -2.98 -5.24 -4.10
N LEU A 85 -2.85 -3.91 -4.09
CA LEU A 85 -3.94 -3.05 -3.65
C LEU A 85 -5.08 -3.00 -4.65
N SER A 86 -4.79 -3.06 -5.95
CA SER A 86 -5.82 -3.11 -7.00
C SER A 86 -6.64 -4.40 -6.88
N GLU A 87 -5.98 -5.54 -6.66
CA GLU A 87 -6.64 -6.83 -6.40
C GLU A 87 -7.56 -6.74 -5.18
N MET A 88 -7.05 -6.25 -4.04
CA MET A 88 -7.83 -6.04 -2.81
C MET A 88 -9.10 -5.20 -3.06
N LEU A 89 -8.99 -4.13 -3.84
CA LEU A 89 -10.11 -3.24 -4.14
C LEU A 89 -11.12 -3.88 -5.11
N THR A 90 -10.69 -4.76 -6.01
CA THR A 90 -11.59 -5.51 -6.89
C THR A 90 -12.29 -6.67 -6.20
N GLU A 91 -11.67 -7.28 -5.17
CA GLU A 91 -12.28 -8.34 -4.36
C GLU A 91 -13.34 -7.82 -3.38
N SER A 92 -13.30 -6.51 -3.09
CA SER A 92 -14.21 -5.84 -2.15
C SER A 92 -15.45 -5.23 -2.83
N GLY A 93 -15.65 -5.49 -4.13
CA GLY A 93 -16.73 -4.95 -4.97
C GLY A 93 -17.79 -5.96 -5.37
#